data_AF-A0AAF0Q440-F1
#
_entry.id   AF-A0AAF0Q440-F1
#
_cell.length_a   1.000
_cell.length_b   1.000
_cell.length_c   1.000
_cell.angle_alpha   90.00
_cell.angle_beta   90.00
_cell.angle_gamma   90.00
#
_symmetry.space_group_name_H-M   'P 1'
#
loop_
_entity.id
_entity.type
_entity.pdbx_description
1 polymer ?
#
loop_
_entity_poly.entity_id
_entity_poly.type
_entity_poly.pdbx_seq_one_letter_code
_entity_poly.pdbx_strand_id
1 'polypeptide(L)'
;MNGRPVPFGSSLKNKGMGVQLSFQLLVAIITAVLVLTALSMSRGISQAPKLVEKQTQISSLSSCNFYSGKWVFDNQSRPLYNGTNCSFMDDGMACQKFGRKNLNYLYWKWQPNDCDLPRFNATAMLEKLRNKRVVYVGDSLNRNQWVSMVCILESEIPSHLKYVNYNGSLVTFKAIEYNATIDFYWAPLLVESNCDDPSYHRVEERIVRIDSIEKHARIWKDADVLVFNSYLWWRLNLKVLWGSFDSANAKYEYLGMLRTYELGLQTWADWLDTHVNRTKTRVFFVSLSPTHNRGEDWGKANGQNCYNETEPISNREYWGSDSDPEMMKLVEVAIKKLNEKSGFKVELLNITQLSEYRKEGHSSIYRKHWDPLTKEQLANPRALAQDVGGLISKDIFERMLLHRNDANCNGKGFYTYDAFITAARSFGAFGTTGNTNTRKKEIAAFLAQTSLETTGGWPTAPDGPFSWGYCFKQERGTPPDYCVANQQWPCAPGKKYFGRGPIQISYNYNYGPAGKAIGVDLLRNPDAVANDPVVSFKTALWFWMTAQRPKPSAHYVITGKWRPTGADLSAGRVSGYGLITNIINGGIECGKGSNQNMENRIGFYKRYCQILGVNPGVNLDCAKQTPFGQ
;
A
#
# COMPACT_ATOMS: atom_id res chain seq x y z
N MET A 1 -97.14 -41.91 -39.93
CA MET A 1 -95.68 -41.98 -39.71
C MET A 1 -95.15 -43.20 -40.48
N ASN A 2 -95.24 -43.24 -41.82
CA ASN A 2 -94.28 -42.75 -42.84
C ASN A 2 -92.81 -43.04 -42.46
N GLY A 3 -92.02 -43.90 -43.12
CA GLY A 3 -92.25 -44.78 -44.27
C GLY A 3 -90.92 -45.44 -44.73
N ARG A 4 -91.02 -46.73 -45.12
CA ARG A 4 -90.25 -47.57 -46.07
C ARG A 4 -88.70 -47.55 -46.16
N PRO A 5 -88.07 -48.74 -46.33
CA PRO A 5 -86.72 -48.92 -46.89
C PRO A 5 -86.73 -49.48 -48.34
N VAL A 6 -85.84 -49.02 -49.23
CA VAL A 6 -85.50 -49.62 -50.55
C VAL A 6 -84.04 -49.27 -50.95
N PRO A 7 -83.27 -50.11 -51.70
CA PRO A 7 -81.80 -50.11 -51.82
C PRO A 7 -81.25 -49.61 -53.20
N PHE A 8 -80.04 -50.07 -53.60
CA PHE A 8 -79.20 -49.79 -54.80
C PHE A 8 -78.12 -48.71 -54.58
N GLY A 9 -76.86 -48.81 -55.01
CA GLY A 9 -76.20 -49.70 -55.98
C GLY A 9 -75.27 -48.87 -56.89
N SER A 10 -73.99 -49.24 -56.94
CA SER A 10 -72.99 -48.99 -57.99
C SER A 10 -72.34 -47.60 -58.22
N SER A 11 -71.01 -47.60 -58.03
CA SER A 11 -69.96 -47.18 -58.98
C SER A 11 -69.99 -45.77 -59.59
N LEU A 12 -69.07 -44.92 -59.14
CA LEU A 12 -68.42 -43.89 -59.98
C LEU A 12 -66.90 -43.98 -59.89
N LYS A 13 -66.32 -44.18 -61.07
CA LYS A 13 -64.91 -44.36 -61.41
C LYS A 13 -64.04 -43.12 -61.13
N ASN A 14 -62.83 -43.40 -60.64
CA ASN A 14 -61.54 -42.81 -61.03
C ASN A 14 -61.49 -41.34 -61.50
N LYS A 15 -61.02 -40.46 -60.61
CA LYS A 15 -60.10 -39.35 -60.94
C LYS A 15 -59.15 -39.08 -59.76
N GLY A 16 -58.17 -39.95 -59.54
CA GLY A 16 -57.18 -39.81 -58.45
C GLY A 16 -55.72 -40.09 -58.80
N MET A 17 -55.42 -40.59 -60.02
CA MET A 17 -54.06 -41.04 -60.36
C MET A 17 -53.11 -39.93 -60.80
N GLY A 18 -53.60 -38.75 -61.21
CA GLY A 18 -52.75 -37.66 -61.70
C GLY A 18 -52.09 -36.81 -60.59
N VAL A 19 -52.77 -36.64 -59.45
CA VAL A 19 -52.31 -35.78 -58.34
C VAL A 19 -51.32 -36.51 -57.42
N GLN A 20 -51.44 -37.83 -57.30
CA GLN A 20 -50.58 -38.63 -56.44
C GLN A 20 -49.17 -38.82 -57.03
N LEU A 21 -49.07 -38.97 -58.36
CA LEU A 21 -47.79 -39.05 -59.07
C LEU A 21 -47.04 -37.71 -59.06
N SER A 22 -47.75 -36.58 -59.17
CA SER A 22 -47.13 -35.25 -59.15
C SER A 22 -46.67 -34.83 -57.74
N PHE A 23 -47.37 -35.25 -56.67
CA PHE A 23 -46.91 -35.02 -55.30
C PHE A 23 -45.68 -35.86 -54.94
N GLN A 24 -45.62 -37.13 -55.37
CA GLN A 24 -44.44 -37.96 -55.14
C GLN A 24 -43.22 -37.48 -55.94
N LEU A 25 -43.41 -36.98 -57.17
CA LEU A 25 -42.32 -36.34 -57.92
C LEU A 25 -41.81 -35.08 -57.20
N LEU A 26 -42.71 -34.25 -56.68
CA LEU A 26 -42.33 -33.02 -55.97
C LEU A 26 -41.55 -33.31 -54.69
N VAL A 27 -41.98 -34.32 -53.91
CA VAL A 27 -41.27 -34.76 -52.70
C VAL A 27 -39.91 -35.37 -53.04
N ALA A 28 -39.81 -36.15 -54.14
CA ALA A 28 -38.54 -36.70 -54.61
C ALA A 28 -37.56 -35.62 -55.07
N ILE A 29 -38.06 -34.57 -55.74
CA ILE A 29 -37.24 -33.42 -56.16
C ILE A 29 -36.78 -32.62 -54.94
N ILE A 30 -37.66 -32.35 -53.97
CA ILE A 30 -37.30 -31.60 -52.75
C ILE A 30 -36.28 -32.38 -51.92
N THR A 31 -36.45 -33.70 -51.78
CA THR A 31 -35.47 -34.54 -51.07
C THR A 31 -34.14 -34.64 -51.83
N ALA A 32 -34.16 -34.76 -53.15
CA ALA A 32 -32.93 -34.73 -53.96
C ALA A 32 -32.20 -33.37 -53.84
N VAL A 33 -32.93 -32.26 -53.86
CA VAL A 33 -32.36 -30.91 -53.67
C VAL A 33 -31.78 -30.76 -52.27
N LEU A 34 -32.46 -31.23 -51.21
CA LEU A 34 -31.95 -31.19 -49.84
C LEU A 34 -30.71 -32.08 -49.65
N VAL A 35 -30.66 -33.24 -50.30
CA VAL A 35 -29.49 -34.12 -50.27
C VAL A 35 -28.34 -33.49 -51.06
N LEU A 36 -28.61 -32.87 -52.22
CA LEU A 36 -27.59 -32.19 -53.02
C LEU A 36 -27.06 -30.91 -52.36
N THR A 37 -27.89 -30.15 -51.64
CA THR A 37 -27.43 -29.00 -50.85
C THR A 37 -26.65 -29.46 -49.61
N ALA A 38 -27.06 -30.54 -48.94
CA ALA A 38 -26.27 -31.14 -47.87
C ALA A 38 -24.92 -31.67 -48.37
N LEU A 39 -24.88 -32.26 -49.58
CA LEU A 39 -23.65 -32.75 -50.22
C LEU A 39 -22.77 -31.62 -50.78
N SER A 40 -23.35 -30.48 -51.21
CA SER A 40 -22.57 -29.31 -51.61
C SER A 40 -22.02 -28.55 -50.40
N MET A 41 -22.77 -28.51 -49.29
CA MET A 41 -22.30 -28.02 -47.99
C MET A 41 -21.23 -28.92 -47.38
N SER A 42 -21.26 -30.24 -47.63
CA SER A 42 -20.19 -31.15 -47.19
C SER A 42 -18.94 -31.09 -48.08
N ARG A 43 -19.10 -30.84 -49.39
CA ARG A 43 -17.98 -30.65 -50.33
C ARG A 43 -17.30 -29.28 -50.24
N GLY A 44 -17.90 -28.31 -49.54
CA GLY A 44 -17.26 -27.05 -49.16
C GLY A 44 -16.33 -27.15 -47.94
N ILE A 45 -16.25 -28.31 -47.28
CA ILE A 45 -15.36 -28.57 -46.14
C ILE A 45 -14.16 -29.39 -46.64
N SER A 46 -13.32 -28.77 -47.47
CA SER A 46 -12.05 -29.37 -47.91
C SER A 46 -10.97 -28.31 -47.95
N GLN A 47 -10.78 -27.68 -46.79
CA GLN A 47 -9.50 -27.24 -46.26
C GLN A 47 -9.76 -26.99 -44.77
N ALA A 48 -9.43 -27.98 -43.94
CA ALA A 48 -9.35 -27.78 -42.50
C ALA A 48 -7.94 -27.25 -42.21
N PRO A 49 -7.75 -25.96 -41.84
CA PRO A 49 -6.54 -25.57 -41.17
C PRO A 49 -6.66 -26.04 -39.71
N LYS A 50 -5.71 -26.90 -39.30
CA LYS A 50 -5.09 -26.86 -37.96
C LYS A 50 -5.92 -27.33 -36.75
N LEU A 51 -6.44 -28.55 -36.78
CA LEU A 51 -6.66 -29.33 -35.53
C LEU A 51 -5.32 -29.73 -34.89
N VAL A 52 -4.31 -30.02 -35.71
CA VAL A 52 -2.94 -30.31 -35.26
C VAL A 52 -2.36 -29.12 -34.49
N GLU A 53 -2.41 -27.90 -35.03
CA GLU A 53 -1.81 -26.72 -34.36
C GLU A 53 -2.51 -26.33 -33.05
N LYS A 54 -3.83 -26.56 -32.93
CA LYS A 54 -4.56 -26.33 -31.67
C LYS A 54 -4.13 -27.33 -30.60
N GLN A 55 -3.88 -28.59 -30.98
CA GLN A 55 -3.34 -29.62 -30.09
C GLN A 55 -1.87 -29.35 -29.74
N THR A 56 -1.05 -28.90 -30.70
CA THR A 56 0.36 -28.52 -30.47
C THR A 56 0.45 -27.29 -29.57
N GLN A 57 -0.37 -26.26 -29.77
CA GLN A 57 -0.45 -25.08 -28.90
C GLN A 57 -0.90 -25.44 -27.48
N ILE A 58 -1.94 -26.27 -27.32
CA ILE A 58 -2.40 -26.75 -26.00
C ILE A 58 -1.31 -27.57 -25.29
N SER A 59 -0.58 -28.43 -26.02
CA SER A 59 0.55 -29.20 -25.47
C SER A 59 1.76 -28.33 -25.12
N SER A 60 2.01 -27.26 -25.88
CA SER A 60 3.07 -26.28 -25.58
C SER A 60 2.73 -25.44 -24.34
N LEU A 61 1.46 -25.08 -24.15
CA LEU A 61 1.00 -24.32 -22.99
C LEU A 61 1.04 -25.14 -21.69
N SER A 62 0.88 -26.47 -21.75
CA SER A 62 0.93 -27.32 -20.56
C SER A 62 2.33 -27.52 -19.98
N SER A 63 3.40 -27.22 -20.73
CA SER A 63 4.80 -27.29 -20.28
C SER A 63 5.47 -25.92 -20.14
N CYS A 64 4.78 -24.84 -20.50
CA CYS A 64 5.33 -23.49 -20.53
C CYS A 64 5.48 -22.90 -19.12
N ASN A 65 6.67 -22.39 -18.82
CA ASN A 65 6.86 -21.54 -17.65
C ASN A 65 6.43 -20.11 -17.97
N PHE A 66 5.20 -19.75 -17.60
CA PHE A 66 4.65 -18.42 -17.84
C PHE A 66 5.39 -17.26 -17.16
N TYR A 67 6.23 -17.53 -16.16
CA TYR A 67 6.90 -16.52 -15.34
C TYR A 67 8.37 -16.29 -15.72
N SER A 68 8.91 -17.10 -16.63
CA SER A 68 10.25 -16.93 -17.21
C SER A 68 10.13 -16.36 -18.61
N GLY A 69 10.69 -15.18 -18.85
CA GLY A 69 10.44 -14.44 -20.08
C GLY A 69 11.07 -13.06 -20.09
N LYS A 70 10.52 -12.19 -20.94
CA LYS A 70 10.93 -10.79 -21.06
C LYS A 70 9.75 -9.88 -21.40
N TRP A 71 9.87 -8.61 -21.05
CA TRP A 71 8.96 -7.59 -21.55
C TRP A 71 9.30 -7.23 -23.00
N VAL A 72 8.29 -7.22 -23.86
CA VAL A 72 8.38 -6.81 -25.26
C VAL A 72 7.41 -5.66 -25.50
N PHE A 73 7.84 -4.66 -26.26
CA PHE A 73 6.98 -3.54 -26.63
C PHE A 73 6.05 -3.97 -27.76
N ASP A 74 4.76 -3.77 -27.58
CA ASP A 74 3.71 -4.18 -28.51
C ASP A 74 2.58 -3.14 -28.53
N ASN A 75 2.68 -2.17 -29.43
CA ASN A 75 1.66 -1.14 -29.62
C ASN A 75 0.50 -1.57 -30.53
N GLN A 76 0.48 -2.82 -31.01
CA GLN A 76 -0.56 -3.33 -31.89
C GLN A 76 -1.65 -4.05 -31.09
N SER A 77 -1.26 -4.88 -30.13
CA SER A 77 -2.19 -5.70 -29.34
C SER A 77 -2.52 -5.12 -27.95
N ARG A 78 -1.79 -4.08 -27.52
CA ARG A 78 -1.94 -3.42 -26.21
C ARG A 78 -2.37 -1.95 -26.35
N PRO A 79 -2.94 -1.35 -25.28
CA PRO A 79 -3.43 -2.00 -24.05
C PRO A 79 -4.67 -2.87 -24.34
N LEU A 80 -5.01 -3.77 -23.40
CA LEU A 80 -6.20 -4.62 -23.54
C LEU A 80 -7.52 -3.86 -23.37
N TYR A 81 -7.46 -2.68 -22.77
CA TYR A 81 -8.61 -1.79 -22.56
C TYR A 81 -8.13 -0.35 -22.49
N ASN A 82 -9.03 0.59 -22.78
CA ASN A 82 -8.75 2.00 -22.54
C ASN A 82 -9.09 2.36 -21.08
N GLY A 83 -8.07 2.66 -20.28
CA GLY A 83 -8.22 3.02 -18.88
C GLY A 83 -9.06 4.28 -18.63
N THR A 84 -9.17 5.21 -19.58
CA THR A 84 -10.03 6.40 -19.44
C THR A 84 -11.52 6.07 -19.58
N ASN A 85 -11.84 4.96 -20.24
CA ASN A 85 -13.21 4.51 -20.48
C ASN A 85 -13.68 3.48 -19.46
N CYS A 86 -12.79 3.03 -18.57
CA CYS A 86 -13.16 2.11 -17.50
C CYS A 86 -13.93 2.86 -16.41
N SER A 87 -15.18 2.48 -16.20
CA SER A 87 -16.09 3.11 -15.24
C SER A 87 -15.70 2.80 -13.78
N PHE A 88 -14.88 1.77 -13.57
CA PHE A 88 -14.43 1.29 -12.26
C PHE A 88 -12.97 1.63 -11.95
N MET A 89 -12.33 2.46 -12.78
CA MET A 89 -10.96 2.88 -12.55
C MET A 89 -10.86 3.69 -11.24
N ASP A 90 -10.06 3.20 -10.29
CA ASP A 90 -9.78 3.91 -9.05
C ASP A 90 -8.93 5.16 -9.31
N ASP A 91 -9.34 6.26 -8.71
CA ASP A 91 -8.66 7.56 -8.81
C ASP A 91 -7.20 7.52 -8.29
N GLY A 92 -6.86 6.57 -7.41
CA GLY A 92 -5.49 6.32 -6.95
C GLY A 92 -4.57 5.68 -8.00
N MET A 93 -5.11 5.24 -9.14
CA MET A 93 -4.38 4.53 -10.21
C MET A 93 -4.64 5.10 -11.61
N ALA A 94 -5.56 6.06 -11.74
CA ALA A 94 -5.97 6.67 -13.01
C ALA A 94 -4.93 7.66 -13.59
N CYS A 95 -3.74 7.18 -13.93
CA CYS A 95 -2.58 8.02 -14.28
C CYS A 95 -2.86 9.06 -15.38
N GLN A 96 -3.58 8.67 -16.42
CA GLN A 96 -3.94 9.57 -17.53
C GLN A 96 -4.83 10.71 -17.05
N LYS A 97 -5.84 10.40 -16.22
CA LYS A 97 -6.74 11.39 -15.61
C LYS A 97 -5.97 12.42 -14.77
N PHE A 98 -4.87 12.00 -14.15
CA PHE A 98 -4.01 12.85 -13.32
C PHE A 98 -2.76 13.38 -14.06
N GLY A 99 -2.80 13.43 -15.39
CA GLY A 99 -1.84 14.21 -16.19
C GLY A 99 -0.59 13.46 -16.66
N ARG A 100 -0.54 12.12 -16.55
CA ARG A 100 0.58 11.35 -17.12
C ARG A 100 0.52 11.39 -18.65
N LYS A 101 1.52 12.04 -19.26
CA LYS A 101 1.61 12.18 -20.73
C LYS A 101 2.32 11.02 -21.42
N ASN A 102 3.34 10.44 -20.79
CA ASN A 102 4.02 9.26 -21.34
C ASN A 102 3.13 8.03 -21.11
N LEU A 103 2.69 7.41 -22.20
CA LEU A 103 1.79 6.24 -22.20
C LEU A 103 2.50 4.94 -22.61
N ASN A 104 3.81 4.97 -22.87
CA ASN A 104 4.56 3.81 -23.38
C ASN A 104 4.45 2.60 -22.44
N TYR A 105 4.34 2.85 -21.14
CA TYR A 105 4.16 1.83 -20.11
C TYR A 105 2.95 0.91 -20.33
N LEU A 106 1.93 1.38 -21.08
CA LEU A 106 0.73 0.62 -21.42
C LEU A 106 0.94 -0.44 -22.52
N TYR A 107 1.98 -0.29 -23.34
CA TYR A 107 2.23 -1.11 -24.52
C TYR A 107 3.18 -2.28 -24.28
N TRP A 108 3.67 -2.45 -23.05
CA TRP A 108 4.52 -3.57 -22.71
C TRP A 108 3.69 -4.86 -22.51
N LYS A 109 4.10 -5.93 -23.19
CA LYS A 109 3.56 -7.28 -23.07
C LYS A 109 4.65 -8.20 -22.49
N TRP A 110 4.27 -9.06 -21.54
CA TRP A 110 5.16 -10.13 -21.09
C TRP A 110 5.16 -11.27 -22.10
N GLN A 111 6.34 -11.68 -22.53
CA GLN A 111 6.57 -12.78 -23.47
C GLN A 111 7.35 -13.89 -22.75
N PRO A 112 6.70 -15.01 -22.38
CA PRO A 112 7.40 -16.18 -21.87
C PRO A 112 8.43 -16.70 -22.89
N ASN A 113 9.47 -17.37 -22.38
CA ASN A 113 10.52 -17.94 -23.23
C ASN A 113 10.03 -19.18 -24.00
N ASP A 114 9.18 -19.99 -23.38
CA ASP A 114 8.83 -21.32 -23.87
C ASP A 114 7.55 -21.36 -24.72
N CYS A 115 6.76 -20.28 -24.69
CA CYS A 115 5.49 -20.23 -25.40
C CYS A 115 5.00 -18.80 -25.66
N ASP A 116 4.05 -18.69 -26.59
CA ASP A 116 3.29 -17.47 -26.84
C ASP A 116 2.00 -17.44 -26.02
N LEU A 117 1.82 -16.38 -25.22
CA LEU A 117 0.56 -16.16 -24.53
C LEU A 117 -0.52 -15.74 -25.54
N PRO A 118 -1.68 -16.42 -25.58
CA PRO A 118 -2.78 -16.02 -26.43
C PRO A 118 -3.28 -14.63 -26.01
N ARG A 119 -3.73 -13.84 -26.99
CA ARG A 119 -4.38 -12.55 -26.68
C ARG A 119 -5.61 -12.80 -25.82
N PHE A 120 -5.77 -12.01 -24.77
CA PHE A 120 -6.92 -12.12 -23.89
C PHE A 120 -8.22 -11.82 -24.65
N ASN A 121 -9.22 -12.69 -24.50
CA ASN A 121 -10.54 -12.53 -25.08
C ASN A 121 -11.57 -12.44 -23.93
N ALA A 122 -12.17 -11.26 -23.75
CA ALA A 122 -13.04 -11.00 -22.61
C ALA A 122 -14.36 -11.77 -22.70
N THR A 123 -14.97 -11.88 -23.87
CA THR A 123 -16.16 -12.70 -24.10
C THR A 123 -15.92 -14.17 -23.76
N ALA A 124 -14.79 -14.73 -24.22
CA ALA A 124 -14.43 -16.12 -23.92
C ALA A 124 -14.16 -16.33 -22.41
N MET A 125 -13.61 -15.33 -21.72
CA MET A 125 -13.46 -15.37 -20.27
C MET A 125 -14.81 -15.32 -19.56
N LEU A 126 -15.70 -14.41 -19.96
CA LEU A 126 -17.04 -14.27 -19.38
C LEU A 126 -17.86 -15.56 -19.56
N GLU A 127 -17.77 -16.23 -20.71
CA GLU A 127 -18.38 -17.53 -20.93
C GLU A 127 -17.83 -18.61 -19.97
N LYS A 128 -16.51 -18.62 -19.74
CA LYS A 128 -15.89 -19.55 -18.76
C LYS A 128 -16.32 -19.25 -17.32
N LEU A 129 -16.68 -18.00 -17.04
CA LEU A 129 -17.16 -17.51 -15.75
C LEU A 129 -18.68 -17.52 -15.62
N ARG A 130 -19.41 -18.00 -16.64
CA ARG A 130 -20.87 -18.06 -16.61
C ARG A 130 -21.34 -18.87 -15.39
N ASN A 131 -22.27 -18.29 -14.63
CA ASN A 131 -22.77 -18.82 -13.36
C ASN A 131 -21.71 -19.03 -12.27
N LYS A 132 -20.57 -18.35 -12.34
CA LYS A 132 -19.49 -18.47 -11.34
C LYS A 132 -19.23 -17.18 -10.59
N ARG A 133 -18.67 -17.35 -9.40
CA ARG A 133 -18.19 -16.30 -8.51
C ARG A 133 -16.67 -16.35 -8.40
N VAL A 134 -16.01 -15.28 -8.81
CA VAL A 134 -14.58 -15.04 -8.61
C VAL A 134 -14.42 -14.07 -7.46
N VAL A 135 -13.53 -14.35 -6.50
CA VAL A 135 -13.24 -13.43 -5.39
C VAL A 135 -11.74 -13.17 -5.30
N TYR A 136 -11.36 -11.91 -5.50
CA TYR A 136 -10.04 -11.38 -5.17
C TYR A 136 -10.01 -11.03 -3.70
N VAL A 137 -8.94 -11.43 -3.03
CA VAL A 137 -8.78 -11.35 -1.59
C VAL A 137 -7.42 -10.78 -1.25
N GLY A 138 -7.40 -9.62 -0.58
CA GLY A 138 -6.12 -9.13 -0.08
C GLY A 138 -6.04 -7.67 0.21
N ASP A 139 -4.84 -7.15 -0.02
CA ASP A 139 -4.48 -5.75 0.19
C ASP A 139 -4.82 -4.86 -1.03
N SER A 140 -4.34 -3.62 -0.99
CA SER A 140 -4.56 -2.65 -2.06
C SER A 140 -4.07 -3.12 -3.43
N LEU A 141 -2.99 -3.91 -3.52
CA LEU A 141 -2.47 -4.38 -4.81
C LEU A 141 -3.33 -5.49 -5.40
N ASN A 142 -3.97 -6.31 -4.57
CA ASN A 142 -4.97 -7.23 -5.09
C ASN A 142 -6.22 -6.50 -5.60
N ARG A 143 -6.59 -5.39 -4.96
CA ARG A 143 -7.61 -4.47 -5.50
C ARG A 143 -7.20 -3.92 -6.86
N ASN A 144 -5.92 -3.58 -7.06
CA ASN A 144 -5.42 -3.10 -8.37
C ASN A 144 -5.63 -4.18 -9.45
N GLN A 145 -5.31 -5.43 -9.13
CA GLN A 145 -5.49 -6.56 -10.05
C GLN A 145 -6.97 -6.83 -10.35
N TRP A 146 -7.84 -6.76 -9.33
CA TRP A 146 -9.29 -6.85 -9.51
C TRP A 146 -9.83 -5.75 -10.42
N VAL A 147 -9.45 -4.48 -10.21
CA VAL A 147 -9.82 -3.35 -11.09
C VAL A 147 -9.37 -3.63 -12.52
N SER A 148 -8.13 -4.12 -12.73
CA SER A 148 -7.66 -4.48 -14.07
C SER A 148 -8.51 -5.56 -14.72
N MET A 149 -8.88 -6.61 -13.99
CA MET A 149 -9.74 -7.68 -14.53
C MET A 149 -11.13 -7.14 -14.90
N VAL A 150 -11.75 -6.36 -14.01
CA VAL A 150 -13.07 -5.75 -14.27
C VAL A 150 -13.01 -4.82 -15.48
N CYS A 151 -12.01 -3.95 -15.58
CA CYS A 151 -11.86 -3.04 -16.73
C CYS A 151 -11.72 -3.77 -18.07
N ILE A 152 -11.02 -4.91 -18.09
CA ILE A 152 -10.91 -5.73 -19.31
C ILE A 152 -12.28 -6.34 -19.64
N LEU A 153 -12.96 -6.94 -18.67
CA LEU A 153 -14.23 -7.62 -18.91
C LEU A 153 -15.37 -6.67 -19.27
N GLU A 154 -15.46 -5.52 -18.58
CA GLU A 154 -16.56 -4.59 -18.77
C GLU A 154 -16.55 -3.89 -20.13
N SER A 155 -15.41 -3.88 -20.81
CA SER A 155 -15.26 -3.28 -22.13
C SER A 155 -16.11 -3.98 -23.20
N GLU A 156 -16.46 -5.26 -22.97
CA GLU A 156 -17.31 -6.07 -23.85
C GLU A 156 -18.75 -6.19 -23.33
N ILE A 157 -19.11 -5.52 -22.22
CA ILE A 157 -20.44 -5.62 -21.61
C ILE A 157 -21.18 -4.28 -21.73
N PRO A 158 -22.40 -4.25 -22.32
CA PRO A 158 -23.25 -3.06 -22.35
C PRO A 158 -23.53 -2.51 -20.95
N SER A 159 -23.57 -1.18 -20.80
CA SER A 159 -23.72 -0.50 -19.50
C SER A 159 -24.92 -0.95 -18.67
N HIS A 160 -26.05 -1.26 -19.31
CA HIS A 160 -27.28 -1.73 -18.63
C HIS A 160 -27.22 -3.21 -18.20
N LEU A 161 -26.20 -3.97 -18.62
CA LEU A 161 -25.99 -5.39 -18.27
C LEU A 161 -24.86 -5.59 -17.26
N LYS A 162 -24.41 -4.51 -16.61
CA LYS A 162 -23.39 -4.55 -15.56
C LYS A 162 -23.68 -3.57 -14.44
N TYR A 163 -23.25 -3.92 -13.23
CA TYR A 163 -23.25 -2.99 -12.10
C TYR A 163 -22.21 -3.39 -11.05
N VAL A 164 -21.90 -2.47 -10.15
CA VAL A 164 -21.10 -2.74 -8.94
C VAL A 164 -21.92 -2.47 -7.70
N ASN A 165 -21.79 -3.37 -6.72
CA ASN A 165 -22.35 -3.20 -5.39
C ASN A 165 -21.22 -3.08 -4.36
N TYR A 166 -21.37 -2.15 -3.41
CA TYR A 166 -20.43 -1.92 -2.31
C TYR A 166 -21.10 -2.31 -1.01
N ASN A 167 -20.51 -3.27 -0.29
CA ASN A 167 -21.01 -3.75 1.00
C ASN A 167 -19.85 -3.94 1.98
N GLY A 168 -19.50 -2.87 2.69
CA GLY A 168 -18.38 -2.85 3.63
C GLY A 168 -17.07 -3.24 2.95
N SER A 169 -16.45 -4.31 3.42
CA SER A 169 -15.19 -4.85 2.87
C SER A 169 -15.37 -5.61 1.54
N LEU A 170 -16.59 -5.92 1.12
CA LEU A 170 -16.89 -6.62 -0.14
C LEU A 170 -17.35 -5.65 -1.22
N VAL A 171 -16.72 -5.71 -2.38
CA VAL A 171 -17.12 -5.02 -3.61
C VAL A 171 -17.42 -6.07 -4.67
N THR A 172 -18.62 -6.05 -5.24
CA THR A 172 -19.07 -7.04 -6.23
C THR A 172 -19.35 -6.38 -7.57
N PHE A 173 -18.60 -6.77 -8.61
CA PHE A 173 -18.97 -6.49 -9.98
C PHE A 173 -19.85 -7.63 -10.53
N LYS A 174 -21.03 -7.31 -11.08
CA LYS A 174 -21.95 -8.27 -11.69
C LYS A 174 -22.01 -8.06 -13.20
N ALA A 175 -21.77 -9.13 -13.95
CA ALA A 175 -22.13 -9.23 -15.38
C ALA A 175 -23.46 -10.00 -15.49
N ILE A 176 -24.55 -9.27 -15.78
CA ILE A 176 -25.92 -9.77 -15.67
C ILE A 176 -26.16 -10.95 -16.63
N GLU A 177 -25.82 -10.78 -17.90
CA GLU A 177 -26.06 -11.78 -18.95
C GLU A 177 -25.33 -13.11 -18.72
N TYR A 178 -24.15 -13.05 -18.09
CA TYR A 178 -23.34 -14.21 -17.78
C TYR A 178 -23.70 -14.82 -16.42
N ASN A 179 -24.55 -14.14 -15.64
CA ASN A 179 -24.78 -14.45 -14.24
C ASN A 179 -23.47 -14.63 -13.45
N ALA A 180 -22.42 -13.88 -13.81
CA ALA A 180 -21.08 -14.00 -13.24
C ALA A 180 -20.80 -12.84 -12.28
N THR A 181 -20.09 -13.11 -11.17
CA THR A 181 -19.59 -12.07 -10.28
C THR A 181 -18.07 -12.09 -10.18
N ILE A 182 -17.48 -10.90 -10.12
CA ILE A 182 -16.06 -10.67 -9.90
C ILE A 182 -15.94 -9.75 -8.70
N ASP A 183 -15.66 -10.35 -7.56
CA ASP A 183 -15.65 -9.68 -6.27
C ASP A 183 -14.21 -9.28 -5.86
N PHE A 184 -14.12 -8.23 -5.06
CA PHE A 184 -12.95 -7.90 -4.25
C PHE A 184 -13.35 -7.87 -2.79
N TYR A 185 -12.59 -8.57 -1.95
CA TYR A 185 -12.74 -8.54 -0.50
C TYR A 185 -11.47 -7.98 0.16
N TRP A 186 -11.64 -6.91 0.93
CA TRP A 186 -10.57 -6.28 1.69
C TRP A 186 -10.20 -7.12 2.91
N ALA A 187 -9.05 -7.77 2.84
CA ALA A 187 -8.43 -8.52 3.93
C ALA A 187 -6.90 -8.41 3.78
N PRO A 188 -6.32 -7.24 4.10
CA PRO A 188 -4.96 -6.91 3.69
C PRO A 188 -3.89 -7.80 4.33
N LEU A 189 -4.19 -8.39 5.50
CA LEU A 189 -3.37 -9.37 6.19
C LEU A 189 -4.01 -10.78 6.15
N LEU A 190 -5.02 -11.02 5.31
CA LEU A 190 -5.84 -12.25 5.23
C LEU A 190 -6.61 -12.62 6.51
N VAL A 191 -5.90 -12.79 7.61
CA VAL A 191 -6.41 -12.97 8.97
C VAL A 191 -6.98 -11.66 9.53
N GLU A 192 -7.72 -11.76 10.63
CA GLU A 192 -8.34 -10.62 11.31
C GLU A 192 -7.30 -9.62 11.83
N SER A 193 -7.60 -8.35 11.67
CA SER A 193 -6.72 -7.26 12.11
C SER A 193 -7.51 -6.01 12.49
N ASN A 194 -6.85 -5.08 13.18
CA ASN A 194 -7.42 -3.74 13.40
C ASN A 194 -7.38 -2.85 12.14
N CYS A 195 -7.07 -3.43 10.97
CA CYS A 195 -6.96 -2.73 9.69
C CYS A 195 -7.93 -3.30 8.63
N ASP A 196 -8.94 -4.06 9.04
CA ASP A 196 -9.90 -4.74 8.16
C ASP A 196 -10.99 -3.80 7.59
N ASP A 197 -11.00 -2.52 7.97
CA ASP A 197 -11.91 -1.53 7.41
C ASP A 197 -11.28 -0.84 6.18
N PRO A 198 -11.88 -0.95 4.98
CA PRO A 198 -11.29 -0.39 3.75
C PRO A 198 -11.18 1.14 3.74
N SER A 199 -11.84 1.85 4.66
CA SER A 199 -11.77 3.31 4.80
C SER A 199 -10.95 3.73 6.03
N TYR A 200 -11.09 3.01 7.15
CA TYR A 200 -10.50 3.33 8.46
C TYR A 200 -9.36 2.37 8.86
N HIS A 201 -8.49 2.02 7.92
CA HIS A 201 -7.35 1.09 8.13
C HIS A 201 -6.00 1.78 8.38
N ARG A 202 -5.96 3.11 8.41
CA ARG A 202 -4.75 3.89 8.72
C ARG A 202 -4.62 4.03 10.22
N VAL A 203 -4.19 2.95 10.86
CA VAL A 203 -3.99 2.87 12.31
C VAL A 203 -2.51 2.93 12.65
N GLU A 204 -2.22 3.39 13.86
CA GLU A 204 -0.87 3.69 14.30
C GLU A 204 -0.02 2.45 14.61
N GLU A 205 -0.62 1.48 15.30
CA GLU A 205 -0.05 0.17 15.59
C GLU A 205 -0.94 -0.87 14.90
N ARG A 206 -0.38 -1.62 13.96
CA ARG A 206 -1.12 -2.67 13.27
C ARG A 206 -1.08 -3.94 14.12
N ILE A 207 -2.25 -4.41 14.47
CA ILE A 207 -2.45 -5.59 15.30
C ILE A 207 -3.10 -6.67 14.46
N VAL A 208 -2.50 -7.86 14.46
CA VAL A 208 -2.95 -9.02 13.70
C VAL A 208 -3.33 -10.15 14.64
N ARG A 209 -4.49 -10.76 14.44
CA ARG A 209 -4.95 -11.95 15.16
C ARG A 209 -4.60 -13.17 14.32
N ILE A 210 -3.40 -13.70 14.55
CA ILE A 210 -2.77 -14.59 13.59
C ILE A 210 -3.50 -15.94 13.43
N ASP A 211 -4.25 -16.34 14.45
CA ASP A 211 -5.05 -17.56 14.54
C ASP A 211 -6.52 -17.38 14.12
N SER A 212 -6.89 -16.20 13.62
CA SER A 212 -8.29 -15.83 13.41
C SER A 212 -8.55 -15.37 11.98
N ILE A 213 -9.30 -16.15 11.20
CA ILE A 213 -9.61 -15.82 9.79
C ILE A 213 -11.10 -15.94 9.45
N GLU A 214 -11.89 -16.61 10.30
CA GLU A 214 -13.28 -17.01 10.00
C GLU A 214 -14.21 -15.82 9.68
N LYS A 215 -14.05 -14.68 10.37
CA LYS A 215 -14.83 -13.45 10.09
C LYS A 215 -14.75 -13.03 8.63
N HIS A 216 -13.55 -13.13 8.03
CA HIS A 216 -13.32 -12.85 6.62
C HIS A 216 -13.75 -14.01 5.76
N ALA A 217 -13.31 -15.20 6.12
CA ALA A 217 -13.30 -16.33 5.21
C ALA A 217 -14.70 -16.90 4.92
N ARG A 218 -15.65 -16.72 5.85
CA ARG A 218 -17.07 -17.01 5.62
C ARG A 218 -17.68 -16.28 4.42
N ILE A 219 -17.09 -15.16 3.98
CA ILE A 219 -17.59 -14.35 2.87
C ILE A 219 -17.22 -14.94 1.51
N TRP A 220 -16.11 -15.67 1.42
CA TRP A 220 -15.56 -16.17 0.16
C TRP A 220 -15.55 -17.69 0.04
N LYS A 221 -15.99 -18.41 1.07
CA LYS A 221 -15.86 -19.88 1.17
C LYS A 221 -16.51 -20.67 0.03
N ASP A 222 -17.54 -20.10 -0.57
CA ASP A 222 -18.38 -20.72 -1.60
C ASP A 222 -17.99 -20.33 -3.03
N ALA A 223 -16.97 -19.47 -3.19
CA ALA A 223 -16.49 -19.00 -4.48
C ALA A 223 -16.01 -20.15 -5.39
N ASP A 224 -16.18 -19.99 -6.70
CA ASP A 224 -15.67 -20.94 -7.69
C ASP A 224 -14.19 -20.69 -8.02
N VAL A 225 -13.75 -19.43 -7.86
CA VAL A 225 -12.35 -19.03 -8.02
C VAL A 225 -11.96 -18.08 -6.90
N LEU A 226 -10.88 -18.39 -6.20
CA LEU A 226 -10.27 -17.53 -5.19
C LEU A 226 -8.90 -17.05 -5.68
N VAL A 227 -8.64 -15.74 -5.57
CA VAL A 227 -7.35 -15.13 -5.92
C VAL A 227 -6.84 -14.35 -4.72
N PHE A 228 -5.92 -14.94 -3.97
CA PHE A 228 -5.33 -14.33 -2.78
C PHE A 228 -4.10 -13.50 -3.11
N ASN A 229 -3.84 -12.45 -2.33
CA ASN A 229 -2.57 -11.75 -2.27
C ASN A 229 -2.44 -11.05 -0.92
N SER A 230 -1.24 -11.07 -0.34
CA SER A 230 -0.99 -10.34 0.90
C SER A 230 0.51 -10.20 1.14
N TYR A 231 1.04 -8.98 1.05
CA TYR A 231 2.48 -8.76 1.14
C TYR A 231 2.88 -7.45 1.80
N LEU A 232 2.52 -6.30 1.20
CA LEU A 232 3.12 -5.01 1.54
C LEU A 232 2.98 -4.65 3.03
N TRP A 233 1.87 -5.08 3.64
CA TRP A 233 1.52 -4.72 5.00
C TRP A 233 2.23 -5.58 6.05
N TRP A 234 2.66 -6.78 5.66
CA TRP A 234 3.47 -7.65 6.52
C TRP A 234 4.90 -7.16 6.68
N ARG A 235 5.38 -6.32 5.74
CA ARG A 235 6.69 -5.66 5.84
C ARG A 235 6.79 -4.64 6.97
N LEU A 236 5.68 -4.33 7.62
CA LEU A 236 5.62 -3.48 8.78
C LEU A 236 5.86 -4.30 10.05
N ASN A 237 6.27 -3.65 11.15
CA ASN A 237 6.37 -4.32 12.43
C ASN A 237 4.97 -4.56 13.01
N LEU A 238 4.41 -5.75 12.78
CA LEU A 238 3.07 -6.14 13.23
C LEU A 238 3.10 -6.68 14.65
N LYS A 239 2.12 -6.27 15.47
CA LYS A 239 1.89 -6.84 16.80
C LYS A 239 0.91 -8.01 16.68
N VAL A 240 1.31 -9.18 17.16
CA VAL A 240 0.44 -10.36 17.18
C VAL A 240 -0.42 -10.32 18.43
N LEU A 241 -1.72 -10.52 18.27
CA LEU A 241 -2.70 -10.67 19.33
C LEU A 241 -3.15 -12.14 19.41
N TRP A 242 -2.92 -12.76 20.56
CA TRP A 242 -3.51 -14.06 20.92
C TRP A 242 -4.81 -13.83 21.71
N GLY A 243 -5.91 -14.40 21.20
CA GLY A 243 -7.26 -14.18 21.74
C GLY A 243 -8.05 -13.18 20.89
N SER A 244 -8.94 -12.40 21.51
CA SER A 244 -9.80 -11.40 20.86
C SER A 244 -9.50 -9.99 21.35
N PHE A 245 -9.88 -8.98 20.56
CA PHE A 245 -9.66 -7.57 20.89
C PHE A 245 -10.32 -7.15 22.21
N ASP A 246 -11.44 -7.77 22.57
CA ASP A 246 -12.21 -7.45 23.79
C ASP A 246 -11.84 -8.34 25.00
N SER A 247 -10.88 -9.27 24.84
CA SER A 247 -10.52 -10.21 25.91
C SER A 247 -9.61 -9.56 26.95
N ALA A 248 -9.99 -9.65 28.23
CA ALA A 248 -9.14 -9.21 29.35
C ALA A 248 -7.82 -10.01 29.47
N ASN A 249 -7.77 -11.22 28.89
CA ASN A 249 -6.59 -12.09 28.89
C ASN A 249 -5.81 -12.03 27.55
N ALA A 250 -6.10 -11.04 26.70
CA ALA A 250 -5.40 -10.82 25.43
C ALA A 250 -3.88 -10.69 25.65
N LYS A 251 -3.10 -11.50 24.93
CA LYS A 251 -1.63 -11.41 24.94
C LYS A 251 -1.16 -10.80 23.65
N TYR A 252 -0.24 -9.84 23.76
CA TYR A 252 0.35 -9.16 22.63
C TYR A 252 1.86 -9.42 22.57
N GLU A 253 2.37 -9.75 21.40
CA GLU A 253 3.81 -9.99 21.21
C GLU A 253 4.29 -9.61 19.81
N TYR A 254 5.58 -9.36 19.69
CA TYR A 254 6.25 -9.18 18.40
C TYR A 254 7.08 -10.41 18.10
N LEU A 255 6.73 -11.11 17.04
CA LEU A 255 7.43 -12.33 16.61
C LEU A 255 8.44 -12.07 15.49
N GLY A 256 8.47 -10.84 14.96
CA GLY A 256 9.23 -10.47 13.77
C GLY A 256 8.48 -10.81 12.48
N MET A 257 8.76 -10.03 11.43
CA MET A 257 8.04 -10.05 10.15
C MET A 257 7.84 -11.45 9.56
N LEU A 258 8.93 -12.21 9.35
CA LEU A 258 8.88 -13.51 8.68
C LEU A 258 8.08 -14.53 9.48
N ARG A 259 8.26 -14.58 10.81
CA ARG A 259 7.54 -15.51 11.67
C ARG A 259 6.06 -15.19 11.76
N THR A 260 5.72 -13.91 11.89
CA THR A 260 4.32 -13.46 11.87
C THR A 260 3.67 -13.78 10.53
N TYR A 261 4.35 -13.55 9.40
CA TYR A 261 3.82 -13.90 8.08
C TYR A 261 3.62 -15.40 7.89
N GLU A 262 4.59 -16.22 8.32
CA GLU A 262 4.51 -17.67 8.27
C GLU A 262 3.27 -18.19 9.02
N LEU A 263 3.03 -17.70 10.25
CA LEU A 263 1.87 -18.11 11.04
C LEU A 263 0.54 -17.72 10.37
N GLY A 264 0.47 -16.53 9.77
CA GLY A 264 -0.74 -16.10 9.05
C GLY A 264 -1.03 -16.96 7.81
N LEU A 265 0.02 -17.34 7.08
CA LEU A 265 -0.09 -18.28 5.96
C LEU A 265 -0.50 -19.69 6.42
N GLN A 266 -0.03 -20.15 7.58
CA GLN A 266 -0.44 -21.43 8.16
C GLN A 266 -1.95 -21.41 8.47
N THR A 267 -2.44 -20.38 9.16
CA THR A 267 -3.87 -20.23 9.46
C THR A 267 -4.72 -20.14 8.19
N TRP A 268 -4.26 -19.41 7.18
CA TRP A 268 -4.92 -19.36 5.87
C TRP A 268 -4.99 -20.75 5.21
N ALA A 269 -3.87 -21.48 5.16
CA ALA A 269 -3.78 -22.79 4.52
C ALA A 269 -4.66 -23.83 5.24
N ASP A 270 -4.60 -23.89 6.57
CA ASP A 270 -5.42 -24.82 7.37
C ASP A 270 -6.91 -24.52 7.24
N TRP A 271 -7.28 -23.24 7.14
CA TRP A 271 -8.67 -22.86 6.92
C TRP A 271 -9.16 -23.32 5.55
N LEU A 272 -8.37 -23.13 4.48
CA LEU A 272 -8.72 -23.60 3.13
C LEU A 272 -8.94 -25.11 3.10
N ASP A 273 -8.01 -25.86 3.71
CA ASP A 273 -8.04 -27.32 3.78
C ASP A 273 -9.36 -27.86 4.35
N THR A 274 -9.90 -27.16 5.34
CA THR A 274 -11.07 -27.58 6.10
C THR A 274 -12.38 -27.09 5.49
N HIS A 275 -12.41 -25.88 4.95
CA HIS A 275 -13.67 -25.18 4.65
C HIS A 275 -13.94 -24.97 3.16
N VAL A 276 -12.93 -25.08 2.29
CA VAL A 276 -13.10 -24.86 0.86
C VAL A 276 -13.22 -26.19 0.12
N ASN A 277 -14.22 -26.29 -0.75
CA ASN A 277 -14.39 -27.47 -1.56
C ASN A 277 -13.35 -27.51 -2.70
N ARG A 278 -12.27 -28.26 -2.48
CA ARG A 278 -11.15 -28.44 -3.44
C ARG A 278 -11.53 -29.03 -4.80
N THR A 279 -12.68 -29.70 -4.93
CA THR A 279 -13.13 -30.25 -6.22
C THR A 279 -13.93 -29.23 -7.03
N LYS A 280 -14.49 -28.22 -6.36
CA LYS A 280 -15.25 -27.13 -6.97
C LYS A 280 -14.38 -25.90 -7.22
N THR A 281 -13.63 -25.46 -6.21
CA THR A 281 -13.00 -24.14 -6.17
C THR A 281 -11.57 -24.20 -6.67
N ARG A 282 -11.22 -23.32 -7.62
CA ARG A 282 -9.83 -23.09 -8.03
C ARG A 282 -9.22 -21.98 -7.19
N VAL A 283 -8.05 -22.21 -6.62
CA VAL A 283 -7.38 -21.25 -5.74
C VAL A 283 -6.06 -20.80 -6.34
N PHE A 284 -5.86 -19.49 -6.38
CA PHE A 284 -4.64 -18.83 -6.80
C PHE A 284 -4.07 -18.02 -5.63
N PHE A 285 -2.74 -17.95 -5.55
CA PHE A 285 -2.04 -17.00 -4.70
C PHE A 285 -1.11 -16.15 -5.56
N VAL A 286 -1.24 -14.84 -5.48
CA VAL A 286 -0.42 -13.89 -6.23
C VAL A 286 0.79 -13.54 -5.39
N SER A 287 1.98 -13.73 -5.96
CA SER A 287 3.25 -13.40 -5.33
C SER A 287 3.38 -11.92 -5.00
N LEU A 288 4.45 -11.56 -4.28
CA LEU A 288 4.70 -10.17 -3.90
C LEU A 288 4.80 -9.27 -5.12
N SER A 289 4.28 -8.06 -4.98
CA SER A 289 4.42 -7.00 -5.98
C SER A 289 5.44 -5.97 -5.47
N PRO A 290 6.47 -5.65 -6.26
CA PRO A 290 7.64 -4.92 -5.80
C PRO A 290 7.43 -3.40 -5.72
N THR A 291 8.19 -2.76 -4.83
CA THR A 291 8.30 -1.30 -4.75
C THR A 291 9.56 -0.81 -5.45
N HIS A 292 9.54 0.44 -5.91
CA HIS A 292 10.64 1.05 -6.65
C HIS A 292 11.02 2.40 -6.03
N ASN A 293 11.45 2.35 -4.76
CA ASN A 293 11.77 3.55 -3.99
C ASN A 293 13.22 4.02 -4.19
N ARG A 294 14.10 3.12 -4.66
CA ARG A 294 15.56 3.31 -4.70
C ARG A 294 16.10 3.23 -6.12
N GLY A 295 16.28 4.39 -6.74
CA GLY A 295 16.80 4.49 -8.11
C GLY A 295 18.19 3.90 -8.29
N GLU A 296 18.96 3.81 -7.21
CA GLU A 296 20.31 3.25 -7.21
C GLU A 296 20.32 1.77 -7.62
N ASP A 297 19.24 1.04 -7.28
CA ASP A 297 19.10 -0.38 -7.59
C ASP A 297 19.11 -0.63 -9.11
N TRP A 298 18.68 0.35 -9.91
CA TRP A 298 18.70 0.29 -11.38
C TRP A 298 19.62 1.34 -12.03
N GLY A 299 20.66 1.78 -11.31
CA GLY A 299 21.75 2.59 -11.85
C GLY A 299 21.45 4.10 -11.96
N LYS A 300 20.44 4.61 -11.25
CA LYS A 300 20.24 6.06 -11.09
C LYS A 300 21.07 6.62 -9.94
N ALA A 301 21.21 7.94 -9.94
CA ALA A 301 21.85 8.66 -8.84
C ALA A 301 21.07 8.52 -7.53
N ASN A 302 21.78 8.66 -6.42
CA ASN A 302 21.22 8.55 -5.08
C ASN A 302 20.03 9.52 -4.86
N GLY A 303 18.95 9.03 -4.26
CA GLY A 303 17.73 9.80 -4.00
C GLY A 303 16.82 9.94 -5.22
N GLN A 304 17.02 9.12 -6.26
CA GLN A 304 16.04 8.94 -7.34
C GLN A 304 15.11 7.76 -7.02
N ASN A 305 13.98 7.68 -7.72
CA ASN A 305 12.94 6.66 -7.54
C ASN A 305 12.19 6.46 -8.86
N CYS A 306 11.03 5.81 -8.84
CA CYS A 306 10.19 5.57 -10.02
C CYS A 306 9.66 6.84 -10.73
N TYR A 307 9.89 8.04 -10.20
CA TYR A 307 9.47 9.28 -10.85
C TYR A 307 10.23 9.53 -12.16
N ASN A 308 9.48 9.77 -13.23
CA ASN A 308 9.97 9.94 -14.60
C ASN A 308 10.66 8.71 -15.22
N GLU A 309 10.51 7.54 -14.63
CA GLU A 309 10.85 6.30 -15.32
C GLU A 309 9.82 6.04 -16.43
N THR A 310 10.31 5.75 -17.64
CA THR A 310 9.46 5.58 -18.84
C THR A 310 9.66 4.23 -19.53
N GLU A 311 10.71 3.50 -19.16
CA GLU A 311 11.10 2.23 -19.76
C GLU A 311 11.32 1.18 -18.66
N PRO A 312 11.05 -0.12 -18.93
CA PRO A 312 11.41 -1.21 -18.04
C PRO A 312 12.92 -1.32 -17.81
N ILE A 313 13.31 -2.03 -16.77
CA ILE A 313 14.68 -2.46 -16.54
C ILE A 313 15.02 -3.56 -17.56
N SER A 314 16.11 -3.37 -18.29
CA SER A 314 16.59 -4.32 -19.30
C SER A 314 17.50 -5.42 -18.74
N ASN A 315 18.12 -5.18 -17.58
CA ASN A 315 18.97 -6.16 -16.90
C ASN A 315 18.11 -7.34 -16.42
N ARG A 316 18.33 -8.53 -16.98
CA ARG A 316 17.58 -9.74 -16.63
C ARG A 316 17.93 -10.28 -15.24
N GLU A 317 19.10 -9.95 -14.73
CA GLU A 317 19.53 -10.35 -13.39
C GLU A 317 19.10 -9.35 -12.31
N TYR A 318 18.35 -8.31 -12.67
CA TYR A 318 17.90 -7.32 -11.71
C TYR A 318 17.01 -7.93 -10.62
N TRP A 319 17.32 -7.56 -9.38
CA TRP A 319 16.52 -7.83 -8.20
C TRP A 319 16.55 -6.60 -7.29
N GLY A 320 15.38 -6.02 -7.01
CA GLY A 320 15.26 -4.83 -6.19
C GLY A 320 15.59 -5.12 -4.72
N SER A 321 16.31 -4.20 -4.06
CA SER A 321 16.65 -4.35 -2.64
C SER A 321 15.45 -4.22 -1.71
N ASP A 322 14.35 -3.66 -2.22
CA ASP A 322 13.09 -3.52 -1.49
C ASP A 322 12.27 -4.82 -1.43
N SER A 323 12.57 -5.84 -2.23
CA SER A 323 11.85 -7.11 -2.25
C SER A 323 12.54 -8.15 -1.38
N ASP A 324 11.76 -8.83 -0.54
CA ASP A 324 12.25 -9.87 0.38
C ASP A 324 11.94 -11.27 -0.19
N PRO A 325 12.94 -12.01 -0.71
CA PRO A 325 12.74 -13.35 -1.25
C PRO A 325 12.29 -14.38 -0.22
N GLU A 326 12.61 -14.19 1.07
CA GLU A 326 12.25 -15.17 2.10
C GLU A 326 10.74 -15.17 2.35
N MET A 327 10.09 -14.00 2.24
CA MET A 327 8.62 -13.94 2.26
C MET A 327 7.99 -14.74 1.12
N MET A 328 8.56 -14.71 -0.08
CA MET A 328 8.07 -15.53 -1.21
C MET A 328 8.18 -17.01 -0.94
N LYS A 329 9.33 -17.42 -0.39
CA LYS A 329 9.59 -18.81 -0.03
C LYS A 329 8.59 -19.32 1.02
N LEU A 330 8.18 -18.48 1.98
CA LEU A 330 7.15 -18.85 2.95
C LEU A 330 5.79 -19.15 2.30
N VAL A 331 5.40 -18.42 1.25
CA VAL A 331 4.19 -18.72 0.47
C VAL A 331 4.31 -20.06 -0.24
N GLU A 332 5.45 -20.32 -0.90
CA GLU A 332 5.71 -21.59 -1.57
C GLU A 332 5.68 -22.77 -0.58
N VAL A 333 6.27 -22.59 0.60
CA VAL A 333 6.26 -23.59 1.69
C VAL A 333 4.84 -23.85 2.18
N ALA A 334 4.02 -22.81 2.40
CA ALA A 334 2.64 -22.98 2.84
C ALA A 334 1.79 -23.74 1.80
N ILE A 335 1.91 -23.37 0.52
CA ILE A 335 1.23 -24.05 -0.60
C ILE A 335 1.67 -25.51 -0.71
N LYS A 336 2.99 -25.76 -0.65
CA LYS A 336 3.55 -27.10 -0.72
C LYS A 336 3.03 -27.99 0.42
N LYS A 337 3.10 -27.50 1.67
CA LYS A 337 2.61 -28.22 2.85
C LYS A 337 1.12 -28.55 2.73
N LEU A 338 0.30 -27.61 2.27
CA LEU A 338 -1.14 -27.82 2.08
C LEU A 338 -1.40 -28.93 1.03
N ASN A 339 -0.68 -28.90 -0.09
CA ASN A 339 -0.80 -29.93 -1.12
C ASN A 339 -0.29 -31.31 -0.64
N GLU A 340 0.80 -31.37 0.12
CA GLU A 340 1.31 -32.62 0.69
C GLU A 340 0.37 -33.21 1.77
N LYS A 341 -0.27 -32.35 2.56
CA LYS A 341 -1.18 -32.74 3.65
C LYS A 341 -2.48 -33.34 3.13
N SER A 342 -3.10 -32.73 2.12
CA SER A 342 -4.44 -33.15 1.67
C SER A 342 -4.61 -33.27 0.16
N GLY A 343 -3.63 -32.85 -0.65
CA GLY A 343 -3.78 -32.74 -2.10
C GLY A 343 -4.56 -31.50 -2.54
N PHE A 344 -4.76 -30.53 -1.63
CA PHE A 344 -5.39 -29.25 -1.96
C PHE A 344 -4.44 -28.40 -2.81
N LYS A 345 -4.85 -28.12 -4.05
CA LYS A 345 -4.02 -27.41 -5.03
C LYS A 345 -4.24 -25.90 -4.96
N VAL A 346 -3.15 -25.15 -4.81
CA VAL A 346 -3.10 -23.70 -4.97
C VAL A 346 -2.11 -23.37 -6.08
N GLU A 347 -2.56 -22.60 -7.08
CA GLU A 347 -1.72 -22.14 -8.18
C GLU A 347 -1.01 -20.83 -7.77
N LEU A 348 0.32 -20.86 -7.66
CA LEU A 348 1.11 -19.65 -7.41
C LEU A 348 1.25 -18.85 -8.71
N LEU A 349 0.73 -17.63 -8.71
CA LEU A 349 0.98 -16.63 -9.74
C LEU A 349 2.28 -15.88 -9.39
N ASN A 350 3.41 -16.40 -9.86
CA ASN A 350 4.74 -15.86 -9.57
C ASN A 350 5.06 -14.64 -10.45
N ILE A 351 4.45 -13.51 -10.12
CA ILE A 351 4.57 -12.24 -10.83
C ILE A 351 5.73 -11.37 -10.37
N THR A 352 6.49 -11.78 -9.35
CA THR A 352 7.43 -10.90 -8.64
C THR A 352 8.54 -10.40 -9.55
N GLN A 353 9.32 -11.33 -10.13
CA GLN A 353 10.47 -10.96 -10.96
C GLN A 353 10.04 -10.21 -12.24
N LEU A 354 8.96 -10.65 -12.90
CA LEU A 354 8.46 -9.92 -14.07
C LEU A 354 7.97 -8.51 -13.69
N SER A 355 7.51 -8.29 -12.46
CA SER A 355 7.09 -6.96 -11.99
C SER A 355 8.26 -6.10 -11.53
N GLU A 356 9.37 -6.70 -11.08
CA GLU A 356 10.61 -6.00 -10.71
C GLU A 356 11.18 -5.22 -11.89
N TYR A 357 11.01 -5.71 -13.11
CA TYR A 357 11.46 -4.96 -14.28
C TYR A 357 10.63 -3.69 -14.55
N ARG A 358 9.45 -3.52 -13.92
CA ARG A 358 8.44 -2.52 -14.31
C ARG A 358 8.49 -1.25 -13.46
N LYS A 359 9.68 -0.66 -13.32
CA LYS A 359 9.89 0.61 -12.60
C LYS A 359 9.04 1.77 -13.11
N GLU A 360 8.69 1.78 -14.38
CA GLU A 360 7.81 2.75 -15.02
C GLU A 360 6.32 2.44 -14.85
N GLY A 361 5.97 1.23 -14.42
CA GLY A 361 4.58 0.78 -14.24
C GLY A 361 3.85 1.39 -13.05
N HIS A 362 4.55 2.13 -12.18
CA HIS A 362 3.97 2.78 -10.99
C HIS A 362 3.14 4.01 -11.34
N SER A 363 2.14 4.33 -10.51
CA SER A 363 1.34 5.56 -10.67
C SER A 363 2.15 6.83 -10.39
N SER A 364 3.19 6.73 -9.55
CA SER A 364 4.04 7.84 -9.15
C SER A 364 3.19 9.01 -8.59
N ILE A 365 3.34 10.20 -9.15
CA ILE A 365 2.55 11.38 -8.78
C ILE A 365 1.17 11.42 -9.44
N TYR A 366 0.97 10.63 -10.49
CA TYR A 366 -0.17 10.74 -11.40
C TYR A 366 -1.34 9.94 -10.83
N ARG A 367 -1.90 10.45 -9.75
CA ARG A 367 -3.03 9.85 -9.03
C ARG A 367 -3.74 10.90 -8.22
N LYS A 368 -4.93 10.57 -7.72
CA LYS A 368 -5.61 11.38 -6.72
C LYS A 368 -4.80 11.42 -5.44
N HIS A 369 -4.49 12.64 -5.04
CA HIS A 369 -4.00 12.95 -3.70
C HIS A 369 -5.23 13.32 -2.87
N TRP A 370 -5.45 12.60 -1.79
CA TRP A 370 -6.63 12.78 -0.93
C TRP A 370 -6.57 14.08 -0.12
N ASP A 371 -5.37 14.67 -0.01
CA ASP A 371 -5.11 15.99 0.55
C ASP A 371 -4.72 16.98 -0.57
N PRO A 372 -5.12 18.27 -0.49
CA PRO A 372 -4.72 19.27 -1.47
C PRO A 372 -3.19 19.41 -1.56
N LEU A 373 -2.65 19.24 -2.77
CA LEU A 373 -1.23 19.45 -3.02
C LEU A 373 -0.87 20.93 -2.82
N THR A 374 0.12 21.19 -1.99
CA THR A 374 0.71 22.53 -1.80
C THR A 374 1.39 23.02 -3.08
N LYS A 375 1.52 24.35 -3.26
CA LYS A 375 2.20 24.95 -4.42
C LYS A 375 3.63 24.40 -4.59
N GLU A 376 4.30 24.06 -3.49
CA GLU A 376 5.65 23.50 -3.47
C GLU A 376 5.69 22.00 -3.79
N GLN A 377 4.65 21.24 -3.44
CA GLN A 377 4.50 19.85 -3.87
C GLN A 377 4.23 19.76 -5.38
N LEU A 378 3.47 20.71 -5.94
CA LEU A 378 3.30 20.88 -7.38
C LEU A 378 4.62 21.29 -8.07
N ALA A 379 5.48 22.06 -7.38
CA ALA A 379 6.78 22.51 -7.89
C ALA A 379 7.90 21.45 -7.80
N ASN A 380 7.76 20.42 -6.96
CA ASN A 380 8.71 19.29 -6.87
C ASN A 380 7.98 17.94 -6.84
N PRO A 381 7.51 17.45 -8.00
CA PRO A 381 6.72 16.24 -8.05
C PRO A 381 7.52 14.97 -7.69
N ARG A 382 8.86 14.96 -7.87
CA ARG A 382 9.71 13.83 -7.45
C ARG A 382 9.48 13.45 -5.99
N ALA A 383 9.26 14.45 -5.13
CA ALA A 383 9.09 14.22 -3.71
C ALA A 383 7.63 13.94 -3.29
N LEU A 384 6.67 13.95 -4.21
CA LEU A 384 5.35 13.30 -4.06
C LEU A 384 5.41 11.80 -4.37
N ALA A 385 6.50 11.36 -5.00
CA ALA A 385 6.87 9.96 -5.14
C ALA A 385 7.83 9.48 -4.03
N GLN A 386 8.16 10.31 -3.02
CA GLN A 386 9.09 9.99 -1.92
C GLN A 386 8.49 10.14 -0.51
N ASP A 387 9.02 9.31 0.38
CA ASP A 387 8.94 9.36 1.85
C ASP A 387 10.12 10.18 2.43
N VAL A 388 10.12 10.50 3.74
CA VAL A 388 11.17 11.28 4.44
C VAL A 388 12.58 10.71 4.20
N GLY A 389 12.69 9.39 4.05
CA GLY A 389 13.95 8.70 3.73
C GLY A 389 14.61 9.12 2.41
N GLY A 390 13.87 9.78 1.50
CA GLY A 390 14.43 10.35 0.26
C GLY A 390 15.29 11.60 0.46
N LEU A 391 15.20 12.25 1.63
CA LEU A 391 15.97 13.46 1.97
C LEU A 391 17.03 13.24 3.05
N ILE A 392 16.82 12.25 3.90
CA ILE A 392 17.77 11.82 4.93
C ILE A 392 17.95 10.31 4.80
N SER A 393 18.99 9.88 4.10
CA SER A 393 19.36 8.47 4.05
C SER A 393 19.91 8.02 5.41
N LYS A 394 20.01 6.69 5.59
CA LYS A 394 20.66 6.10 6.77
C LYS A 394 22.05 6.69 6.99
N ASP A 395 22.89 6.78 5.96
CA ASP A 395 24.24 7.37 6.05
C ASP A 395 24.24 8.83 6.51
N ILE A 396 23.28 9.63 6.03
CA ILE A 396 23.16 11.03 6.46
C ILE A 396 22.75 11.09 7.93
N PHE A 397 21.80 10.26 8.36
CA PHE A 397 21.38 10.16 9.76
C PHE A 397 22.54 9.74 10.66
N GLU A 398 23.29 8.70 10.28
CA GLU A 398 24.48 8.24 11.01
C GLU A 398 25.56 9.33 11.09
N ARG A 399 25.80 10.08 10.01
CA ARG A 399 26.74 11.21 10.00
C ARG A 399 26.28 12.39 10.88
N MET A 400 24.99 12.66 10.91
CA MET A 400 24.44 13.71 11.78
C MET A 400 24.62 13.32 13.25
N LEU A 401 24.21 12.11 13.61
CA LEU A 401 24.20 11.64 15.00
C LEU A 401 25.38 10.70 15.28
N LEU A 402 26.57 11.18 14.93
CA LEU A 402 27.81 10.41 14.80
C LEU A 402 28.17 9.63 16.07
N HIS A 403 28.12 10.29 17.24
CA HIS A 403 28.59 9.72 18.50
C HIS A 403 27.48 9.21 19.42
N ARG A 404 26.22 9.15 18.96
CA ARG A 404 25.08 8.74 19.82
C ARG A 404 25.21 7.31 20.37
N ASN A 405 25.99 6.47 19.69
CA ASN A 405 26.24 5.07 20.06
C ASN A 405 27.58 4.88 20.80
N ASP A 406 28.26 5.96 21.18
CA ASP A 406 29.48 5.90 21.98
C ASP A 406 29.21 5.19 23.32
N ALA A 407 30.22 4.52 23.86
CA ALA A 407 30.11 3.75 25.09
C ALA A 407 29.67 4.62 26.30
N ASN A 408 30.02 5.92 26.28
CA ASN A 408 29.68 6.89 27.31
C ASN A 408 28.26 7.47 27.17
N CYS A 409 27.55 7.18 26.08
CA CYS A 409 26.17 7.61 25.89
C CYS A 409 25.19 6.64 26.55
N ASN A 410 24.29 7.20 27.37
CA ASN A 410 23.22 6.44 28.02
C ASN A 410 22.21 5.87 27.01
N GLY A 411 22.00 6.59 25.90
CA GLY A 411 21.12 6.19 24.80
C GLY A 411 21.77 5.28 23.76
N LYS A 412 22.98 4.75 24.01
CA LYS A 412 23.69 3.92 23.03
C LYS A 412 22.84 2.75 22.53
N GLY A 413 22.74 2.62 21.20
CA GLY A 413 21.92 1.60 20.53
C GLY A 413 20.41 1.86 20.54
N PHE A 414 19.92 2.91 21.21
CA PHE A 414 18.49 3.19 21.33
C PHE A 414 17.94 3.91 20.10
N TYR A 415 18.57 5.01 19.70
CA TYR A 415 18.08 5.85 18.59
C TYR A 415 18.52 5.31 17.23
N THR A 416 17.66 4.55 16.56
CA THR A 416 17.95 3.98 15.25
C THR A 416 17.32 4.81 14.11
N TYR A 417 17.95 4.75 12.93
CA TYR A 417 17.39 5.34 11.71
C TYR A 417 16.00 4.79 11.40
N ASP A 418 15.81 3.47 11.54
CA ASP A 418 14.53 2.82 11.25
C ASP A 418 13.43 3.28 12.21
N ALA A 419 13.75 3.52 13.49
CA ALA A 419 12.80 4.08 14.44
C ALA A 419 12.41 5.52 14.09
N PHE A 420 13.38 6.33 13.65
CA PHE A 420 13.12 7.69 13.18
C PHE A 420 12.22 7.71 11.94
N ILE A 421 12.52 6.91 10.92
CA ILE A 421 11.70 6.83 9.70
C ILE A 421 10.31 6.28 9.99
N THR A 422 10.21 5.24 10.82
CA THR A 422 8.92 4.67 11.24
C THR A 422 8.06 5.71 11.95
N ALA A 423 8.64 6.47 12.88
CA ALA A 423 7.93 7.54 13.56
C ALA A 423 7.55 8.69 12.61
N ALA A 424 8.46 9.11 11.73
CA ALA A 424 8.23 10.18 10.76
C ALA A 424 7.05 9.88 9.82
N ARG A 425 6.88 8.61 9.40
CA ARG A 425 5.75 8.17 8.57
C ARG A 425 4.39 8.33 9.26
N SER A 426 4.34 8.35 10.59
CA SER A 426 3.10 8.66 11.33
C SER A 426 2.70 10.13 11.27
N PHE A 427 3.62 11.02 10.83
CA PHE A 427 3.39 12.46 10.71
C PHE A 427 3.62 12.91 9.27
N GLY A 428 2.69 12.56 8.37
CA GLY A 428 2.88 12.67 6.91
C GLY A 428 3.23 14.06 6.33
N ALA A 429 3.11 15.14 7.11
CA ALA A 429 3.51 16.50 6.72
C ALA A 429 4.96 16.85 7.11
N PHE A 430 5.57 16.12 8.03
CA PHE A 430 6.95 16.34 8.50
C PHE A 430 7.96 15.99 7.41
N GLY A 431 8.86 16.91 7.07
CA GLY A 431 9.90 16.66 6.06
C GLY A 431 9.35 16.53 4.62
N THR A 432 8.06 16.74 4.42
CA THR A 432 7.37 16.63 3.12
C THR A 432 6.67 17.94 2.72
N THR A 433 6.71 18.95 3.59
CA THR A 433 6.07 20.26 3.38
C THR A 433 7.04 21.31 2.83
N GLY A 434 6.61 22.10 1.86
CA GLY A 434 7.44 23.15 1.24
C GLY A 434 8.37 22.61 0.15
N ASN A 435 9.32 23.43 -0.32
CA ASN A 435 10.32 23.02 -1.31
C ASN A 435 11.43 22.15 -0.66
N THR A 436 12.32 21.56 -1.47
CA THR A 436 13.40 20.69 -0.98
C THR A 436 14.27 21.35 0.10
N ASN A 437 14.59 22.64 -0.04
CA ASN A 437 15.37 23.37 0.95
C ASN A 437 14.58 23.56 2.25
N THR A 438 13.27 23.83 2.17
CA THR A 438 12.40 23.89 3.36
C THR A 438 12.33 22.55 4.08
N ARG A 439 12.18 21.44 3.34
CA ARG A 439 12.14 20.09 3.92
C ARG A 439 13.45 19.69 4.58
N LYS A 440 14.58 19.96 3.91
CA LYS A 440 15.93 19.79 4.49
C LYS A 440 16.11 20.64 5.75
N LYS A 441 15.66 21.90 5.72
CA LYS A 441 15.70 22.78 6.90
C LYS A 441 14.83 22.27 8.04
N GLU A 442 13.65 21.72 7.75
CA GLU A 442 12.78 21.13 8.76
C GLU A 442 13.45 19.92 9.43
N ILE A 443 13.99 18.98 8.65
CA ILE A 443 14.70 17.81 9.16
C ILE A 443 15.91 18.25 10.00
N ALA A 444 16.72 19.18 9.48
CA ALA A 444 17.86 19.73 10.21
C ALA A 444 17.43 20.44 11.50
N ALA A 445 16.36 21.23 11.48
CA ALA A 445 15.89 21.98 12.64
C ALA A 445 15.35 21.04 13.73
N PHE A 446 14.54 20.06 13.34
CA PHE A 446 14.02 19.05 14.25
C PHE A 446 15.17 18.30 14.93
N LEU A 447 16.07 17.70 14.12
CA LEU A 447 17.20 16.95 14.65
C LEU A 447 18.13 17.80 15.49
N ALA A 448 18.31 19.08 15.17
CA ALA A 448 19.19 19.98 15.92
C ALA A 448 18.61 20.35 17.28
N GLN A 449 17.32 20.67 17.34
CA GLN A 449 16.65 20.97 18.60
C GLN A 449 16.72 19.77 19.53
N THR A 450 16.32 18.60 19.03
CA THR A 450 16.36 17.36 19.81
C THR A 450 17.79 16.90 20.13
N SER A 451 18.77 17.22 19.30
CA SER A 451 20.19 16.96 19.60
C SER A 451 20.68 17.75 20.80
N LEU A 452 20.25 19.01 20.98
CA LEU A 452 20.60 19.73 22.20
C LEU A 452 19.94 19.09 23.43
N GLU A 453 18.64 18.80 23.35
CA GLU A 453 17.90 18.20 24.47
C GLU A 453 18.54 16.90 24.98
N THR A 454 19.30 16.23 24.12
CA THR A 454 19.91 14.92 24.39
C THR A 454 21.44 14.93 24.28
N THR A 455 22.08 16.12 24.29
CA THR A 455 23.50 16.24 23.96
C THR A 455 24.40 15.61 25.03
N GLY A 456 25.43 14.90 24.57
CA GLY A 456 26.60 14.52 25.37
C GLY A 456 27.84 15.36 25.07
N GLY A 457 27.72 16.40 24.23
CA GLY A 457 28.86 17.16 23.73
C GLY A 457 29.46 18.13 24.75
N TRP A 458 30.78 18.31 24.66
CA TRP A 458 31.56 19.30 25.39
C TRP A 458 32.48 20.06 24.42
N PRO A 459 33.07 21.21 24.79
CA PRO A 459 33.79 22.08 23.85
C PRO A 459 34.92 21.40 23.05
N THR A 460 35.60 20.42 23.65
CA THR A 460 36.71 19.68 23.04
C THR A 460 36.33 18.24 22.66
N ALA A 461 35.04 17.95 22.49
CA ALA A 461 34.59 16.62 22.13
C ALA A 461 35.12 16.19 20.75
N PRO A 462 35.39 14.89 20.53
CA PRO A 462 35.71 14.35 19.20
C PRO A 462 34.69 14.81 18.16
N ASP A 463 35.17 15.28 17.00
CA ASP A 463 34.35 15.85 15.92
C ASP A 463 33.48 17.07 16.31
N GLY A 464 33.85 17.73 17.42
CA GLY A 464 33.22 18.92 17.97
C GLY A 464 31.94 18.64 18.78
N PRO A 465 31.46 19.60 19.59
CA PRO A 465 30.30 19.40 20.48
C PRO A 465 29.00 19.05 19.74
N PHE A 466 28.89 19.40 18.45
CA PHE A 466 27.66 19.28 17.67
C PHE A 466 27.53 17.93 16.93
N SER A 467 28.41 16.97 17.19
CA SER A 467 28.33 15.58 16.72
C SER A 467 27.80 14.60 17.79
N TRP A 468 27.53 15.12 18.99
CA TRP A 468 27.17 14.37 20.20
C TRP A 468 25.68 14.51 20.60
N GLY A 469 24.81 14.84 19.64
CA GLY A 469 23.37 14.78 19.86
C GLY A 469 22.88 13.35 20.08
N TYR A 470 21.70 13.17 20.69
CA TYR A 470 21.08 11.86 20.93
C TYR A 470 21.86 10.93 21.86
N CYS A 471 22.73 11.48 22.71
CA CYS A 471 23.53 10.71 23.66
C CYS A 471 22.73 10.26 24.89
N PHE A 472 21.72 11.04 25.31
CA PHE A 472 20.83 10.72 26.43
C PHE A 472 19.40 10.47 25.95
N LYS A 473 18.69 9.56 26.63
CA LYS A 473 17.27 9.28 26.35
C LYS A 473 16.31 9.71 27.47
N GLN A 474 16.85 10.19 28.57
CA GLN A 474 16.11 10.66 29.74
C GLN A 474 16.90 11.72 30.48
N GLU A 475 16.19 12.54 31.25
CA GLU A 475 16.74 13.63 32.05
C GLU A 475 17.79 13.10 33.05
N ARG A 476 18.87 13.86 33.21
CA ARG A 476 20.03 13.45 34.01
C ARG A 476 19.83 13.77 35.49
N GLY A 477 20.49 12.98 36.34
CA GLY A 477 20.48 13.19 37.80
C GLY A 477 19.23 12.62 38.47
N THR A 478 18.70 13.34 39.45
CA THR A 478 17.52 12.95 40.24
C THR A 478 16.38 13.95 40.00
N PRO A 479 15.74 13.91 38.82
CA PRO A 479 14.68 14.87 38.48
C PRO A 479 13.45 14.69 39.39
N PRO A 480 12.69 15.77 39.65
CA PRO A 480 11.40 15.67 40.33
C PRO A 480 10.39 14.88 39.50
N ASP A 481 9.19 14.64 40.03
CA ASP A 481 8.20 13.80 39.35
C ASP A 481 7.47 14.53 38.20
N TYR A 482 7.60 15.85 38.08
CA TYR A 482 6.91 16.68 37.08
C TYR A 482 5.39 16.45 37.01
N CYS A 483 4.79 16.01 38.11
CA CYS A 483 3.34 15.88 38.25
C CYS A 483 2.75 17.23 38.68
N VAL A 484 1.79 17.75 37.92
CA VAL A 484 0.97 18.90 38.31
C VAL A 484 -0.51 18.54 38.27
N ALA A 485 -1.30 19.17 39.15
CA ALA A 485 -2.74 18.96 39.18
C ALA A 485 -3.38 19.34 37.84
N ASN A 486 -4.02 18.38 37.18
CA ASN A 486 -4.71 18.57 35.91
C ASN A 486 -5.90 17.60 35.83
N GLN A 487 -7.12 18.12 35.65
CA GLN A 487 -8.34 17.30 35.61
C GLN A 487 -8.42 16.41 34.37
N GLN A 488 -7.91 16.88 33.23
CA GLN A 488 -7.95 16.16 31.97
C GLN A 488 -6.83 15.11 31.87
N TRP A 489 -5.67 15.41 32.47
CA TRP A 489 -4.47 14.58 32.41
C TRP A 489 -3.94 14.30 33.82
N PRO A 490 -4.69 13.57 34.67
CA PRO A 490 -4.27 13.33 36.05
C PRO A 490 -3.00 12.48 36.10
N CYS A 491 -2.15 12.74 37.08
CA CYS A 491 -0.95 11.93 37.30
C CYS A 491 -1.33 10.51 37.74
N ALA A 492 -0.71 9.51 37.11
CA ALA A 492 -0.85 8.13 37.53
C ALA A 492 -0.05 7.87 38.81
N PRO A 493 -0.59 7.13 39.80
CA PRO A 493 0.13 6.82 41.04
C PRO A 493 1.49 6.17 40.77
N GLY A 494 2.54 6.67 41.43
CA GLY A 494 3.90 6.14 41.34
C GLY A 494 4.62 6.41 40.00
N LYS A 495 4.03 7.22 39.10
CA LYS A 495 4.63 7.55 37.80
C LYS A 495 5.24 8.95 37.80
N LYS A 496 6.35 9.08 37.06
CA LYS A 496 7.15 10.29 36.96
C LYS A 496 7.24 10.77 35.51
N TYR A 497 7.07 12.07 35.30
CA TYR A 497 6.97 12.73 34.01
C TYR A 497 8.16 13.64 33.70
N PHE A 498 9.36 13.29 34.18
CA PHE A 498 10.61 13.97 33.83
C PHE A 498 10.96 13.79 32.34
N GLY A 499 11.95 14.55 31.87
CA GLY A 499 12.33 14.57 30.45
C GLY A 499 12.67 13.19 29.91
N ARG A 500 12.00 12.78 28.82
CA ARG A 500 12.35 11.56 28.07
C ARG A 500 12.32 11.78 26.56
N GLY A 501 13.10 10.98 25.86
CA GLY A 501 13.14 10.98 24.40
C GLY A 501 13.82 12.21 23.78
N PRO A 502 13.76 12.34 22.44
CA PRO A 502 14.49 13.36 21.71
C PRO A 502 14.11 14.79 22.08
N ILE A 503 12.85 15.05 22.42
CA ILE A 503 12.39 16.40 22.81
C ILE A 503 12.41 16.61 24.32
N GLN A 504 12.91 15.64 25.10
CA GLN A 504 12.83 15.62 26.57
C GLN A 504 11.42 15.99 27.05
N ILE A 505 10.40 15.27 26.54
CA ILE A 505 9.01 15.56 26.91
C ILE A 505 8.85 15.44 28.42
N SER A 506 8.27 16.47 29.03
CA SER A 506 8.13 16.63 30.48
C SER A 506 6.71 17.04 30.86
N TYR A 507 6.31 16.73 32.08
CA TYR A 507 4.99 16.98 32.69
C TYR A 507 3.82 16.12 32.20
N ASN A 508 2.95 15.72 33.12
CA ASN A 508 1.74 14.92 32.84
C ASN A 508 0.83 15.55 31.78
N TYR A 509 0.70 16.88 31.75
CA TYR A 509 -0.11 17.58 30.75
C TYR A 509 0.49 17.59 29.34
N ASN A 510 1.75 17.14 29.15
CA ASN A 510 2.31 16.85 27.83
C ASN A 510 2.28 15.35 27.53
N TYR A 511 2.62 14.50 28.50
CA TYR A 511 2.56 13.04 28.34
C TYR A 511 1.14 12.57 27.99
N GLY A 512 0.10 13.12 28.63
CA GLY A 512 -1.30 12.80 28.35
C GLY A 512 -1.75 13.04 26.91
N PRO A 513 -1.73 14.29 26.41
CA PRO A 513 -2.14 14.56 25.04
C PRO A 513 -1.20 13.97 24.00
N ALA A 514 0.11 13.88 24.27
CA ALA A 514 1.05 13.16 23.40
C ALA A 514 0.65 11.70 23.27
N GLY A 515 0.47 11.02 24.41
CA GLY A 515 0.08 9.62 24.47
C GLY A 515 -1.25 9.34 23.77
N LYS A 516 -2.25 10.20 23.99
CA LYS A 516 -3.53 10.11 23.26
C LYS A 516 -3.35 10.25 21.74
N ALA A 517 -2.50 11.18 21.30
CA ALA A 517 -2.29 11.44 19.88
C ALA A 517 -1.48 10.33 19.19
N ILE A 518 -0.60 9.66 19.93
CA ILE A 518 0.24 8.56 19.45
C ILE A 518 -0.23 7.18 19.95
N GLY A 519 -1.50 7.07 20.38
CA GLY A 519 -2.11 5.78 20.70
C GLY A 519 -1.43 4.97 21.81
N VAL A 520 -0.65 5.61 22.69
CA VAL A 520 0.06 4.98 23.82
C VAL A 520 -0.36 5.65 25.12
N ASP A 521 -0.75 4.88 26.14
CA ASP A 521 -1.09 5.44 27.47
C ASP A 521 0.19 5.88 28.22
N LEU A 522 0.69 7.04 27.82
CA LEU A 522 1.88 7.67 28.40
C LEU A 522 1.62 8.28 29.78
N LEU A 523 0.36 8.42 30.21
CA LEU A 523 0.08 8.80 31.60
C LEU A 523 0.36 7.65 32.55
N ARG A 524 -0.12 6.44 32.22
CA ARG A 524 0.13 5.25 33.04
C ARG A 524 1.48 4.58 32.74
N ASN A 525 2.06 4.82 31.56
CA ASN A 525 3.35 4.25 31.15
C ASN A 525 4.29 5.31 30.54
N PRO A 526 4.74 6.33 31.30
CA PRO A 526 5.64 7.35 30.79
C PRO A 526 7.02 6.80 30.41
N ASP A 527 7.45 5.68 31.00
CA ASP A 527 8.73 5.03 30.70
C ASP A 527 8.80 4.47 29.27
N ALA A 528 7.65 4.26 28.61
CA ALA A 528 7.60 3.86 27.20
C ALA A 528 8.44 4.80 26.30
N VAL A 529 8.49 6.10 26.62
CA VAL A 529 9.26 7.09 25.86
C VAL A 529 10.77 6.83 25.93
N ALA A 530 11.28 6.16 26.97
CA ALA A 530 12.69 5.80 27.13
C ALA A 530 12.99 4.31 26.84
N ASN A 531 11.95 3.50 26.59
CA ASN A 531 12.07 2.06 26.38
C ASN A 531 11.74 1.63 24.95
N ASP A 532 10.91 2.39 24.23
CA ASP A 532 10.58 2.15 22.83
C ASP A 532 11.08 3.34 21.96
N PRO A 533 12.03 3.13 21.04
CA PRO A 533 12.61 4.21 20.25
C PRO A 533 11.61 4.81 19.24
N VAL A 534 10.63 4.06 18.75
CA VAL A 534 9.57 4.59 17.87
C VAL A 534 8.65 5.50 18.67
N VAL A 535 8.20 5.08 19.85
CA VAL A 535 7.41 5.93 20.77
C VAL A 535 8.19 7.17 21.13
N SER A 536 9.49 7.03 21.40
CA SER A 536 10.41 8.13 21.69
C SER A 536 10.43 9.19 20.57
N PHE A 537 10.64 8.78 19.32
CA PHE A 537 10.60 9.71 18.20
C PHE A 537 9.20 10.28 17.95
N LYS A 538 8.14 9.49 18.15
CA LYS A 538 6.75 9.94 17.98
C LYS A 538 6.36 11.03 18.98
N THR A 539 6.80 10.98 20.23
CA THR A 539 6.52 12.08 21.19
C THR A 539 7.23 13.37 20.76
N ALA A 540 8.46 13.27 20.25
CA ALA A 540 9.19 14.42 19.71
C ALA A 540 8.52 15.01 18.46
N LEU A 541 8.09 14.17 17.53
CA LEU A 541 7.37 14.60 16.33
C LEU A 541 5.99 15.16 16.67
N TRP A 542 5.27 14.56 17.63
CA TRP A 542 4.01 15.11 18.12
C TRP A 542 4.21 16.54 18.66
N PHE A 543 5.23 16.76 19.50
CA PHE A 543 5.53 18.08 20.03
C PHE A 543 5.86 19.07 18.90
N TRP A 544 6.66 18.63 17.92
CA TRP A 544 7.06 19.43 16.76
C TRP A 544 5.87 19.85 15.88
N MET A 545 4.92 18.94 15.68
CA MET A 545 3.80 19.09 14.75
C MET A 545 2.58 19.75 15.39
N THR A 546 2.45 19.71 16.72
CA THR A 546 1.24 20.15 17.44
C THR A 546 1.38 21.58 17.95
N ALA A 547 0.43 22.44 17.60
CA ALA A 547 0.37 23.79 18.16
C ALA A 547 -0.14 23.76 19.61
N GLN A 548 0.52 24.46 20.51
CA GLN A 548 0.13 24.59 21.91
C GLN A 548 -0.18 26.05 22.21
N ARG A 549 -1.43 26.47 21.98
CA ARG A 549 -1.81 27.88 22.06
C ARG A 549 -1.34 28.52 23.37
N PRO A 550 -0.72 29.72 23.32
CA PRO A 550 -0.61 30.61 22.15
C PRO A 550 0.51 30.24 21.16
N LYS A 551 1.35 29.25 21.46
CA LYS A 551 2.47 28.85 20.61
C LYS A 551 1.97 28.19 19.30
N PRO A 552 2.49 28.59 18.12
CA PRO A 552 2.31 27.79 16.91
C PRO A 552 3.12 26.48 17.01
N SER A 553 2.91 25.55 16.09
CA SER A 553 3.80 24.39 16.00
C SER A 553 5.14 24.77 15.36
N ALA A 554 6.21 24.08 15.76
CA ALA A 554 7.54 24.28 15.17
C ALA A 554 7.53 23.98 13.66
N HIS A 555 6.77 22.95 13.24
CA HIS A 555 6.47 22.66 11.85
C HIS A 555 5.93 23.89 11.08
N TYR A 556 4.92 24.55 11.65
CA TYR A 556 4.26 25.69 10.99
C TYR A 556 5.22 26.90 10.85
N VAL A 557 6.14 27.06 11.81
CA VAL A 557 7.19 28.09 11.76
C VAL A 557 8.24 27.77 10.70
N ILE A 558 8.88 26.59 10.75
CA ILE A 558 10.02 26.27 9.86
C ILE A 558 9.60 26.14 8.39
N THR A 559 8.33 25.78 8.15
CA THR A 559 7.76 25.69 6.80
C THR A 559 7.32 27.06 6.24
N GLY A 560 7.48 28.14 7.01
CA GLY A 560 7.19 29.50 6.59
C GLY A 560 5.69 29.84 6.51
N LYS A 561 4.84 28.98 7.08
CA LYS A 561 3.37 29.15 7.08
C LYS A 561 2.88 30.04 8.23
N TRP A 562 3.62 30.09 9.34
CA TRP A 562 3.30 30.98 10.44
C TRP A 562 3.51 32.45 10.07
N ARG A 563 2.52 33.29 10.44
CA ARG A 563 2.57 34.74 10.31
C ARG A 563 2.50 35.36 11.70
N PRO A 564 3.44 36.25 12.07
CA PRO A 564 3.42 36.90 13.37
C PRO A 564 2.20 37.81 13.48
N THR A 565 1.56 37.80 14.65
CA THR A 565 0.53 38.78 15.00
C THR A 565 1.17 40.10 15.42
N GLY A 566 0.37 41.17 15.57
CA GLY A 566 0.88 42.43 16.13
C GLY A 566 1.54 42.24 17.51
N ALA A 567 0.98 41.38 18.35
CA ALA A 567 1.55 41.04 19.65
C ALA A 567 2.89 40.28 19.53
N ASP A 568 3.05 39.44 18.51
CA ASP A 568 4.32 38.75 18.26
C ASP A 568 5.40 39.72 17.80
N LEU A 569 5.07 40.65 16.91
CA LEU A 569 6.00 41.68 16.45
C LEU A 569 6.47 42.58 17.59
N SER A 570 5.56 43.04 18.45
CA SER A 570 5.90 43.84 19.63
C SER A 570 6.77 43.07 20.63
N ALA A 571 6.63 41.74 20.67
CA ALA A 571 7.45 40.84 21.48
C ALA A 571 8.76 40.40 20.78
N GLY A 572 9.07 40.94 19.60
CA GLY A 572 10.24 40.54 18.81
C GLY A 572 10.18 39.12 18.23
N ARG A 573 9.05 38.42 18.34
CA ARG A 573 8.86 37.05 17.84
C ARG A 573 8.69 37.07 16.32
N VAL A 574 9.72 36.61 15.62
CA VAL A 574 9.78 36.55 14.16
C VAL A 574 10.05 35.13 13.67
N SER A 575 9.62 34.80 12.45
CA SER A 575 9.80 33.45 11.89
C SER A 575 11.29 33.12 11.74
N GLY A 576 11.69 31.96 12.25
CA GLY A 576 13.07 31.49 12.23
C GLY A 576 13.33 30.40 13.27
N TYR A 577 14.55 29.88 13.28
CA TYR A 577 14.96 28.83 14.21
C TYR A 577 14.93 29.30 15.67
N GLY A 578 15.18 30.59 15.92
CA GLY A 578 15.07 31.19 17.25
C GLY A 578 13.65 31.12 17.82
N LEU A 579 12.63 31.33 17.00
CA LEU A 579 11.24 31.18 17.46
C LEU A 579 10.91 29.73 17.83
N ILE A 580 11.53 28.75 17.15
CA ILE A 580 11.40 27.34 17.50
C ILE A 580 12.02 27.08 18.89
N THR A 581 13.19 27.65 19.17
CA THR A 581 13.77 27.64 20.53
C THR A 581 12.82 28.26 21.56
N ASN A 582 12.16 29.37 21.21
CA ASN A 582 11.17 30.02 22.09
C ASN A 582 9.93 29.12 22.34
N ILE A 583 9.45 28.40 21.32
CA ILE A 583 8.35 27.43 21.46
C ILE A 583 8.73 26.31 22.42
N ILE A 584 9.94 25.75 22.27
CA ILE A 584 10.42 24.60 23.05
C ILE A 584 10.72 25.01 24.49
N ASN A 585 11.55 26.04 24.70
CA ASN A 585 12.04 26.39 26.04
C ASN A 585 12.22 27.89 26.30
N GLY A 586 11.36 28.73 25.68
CA GLY A 586 11.53 30.19 25.70
C GLY A 586 11.53 30.83 27.09
N GLY A 587 10.73 30.32 28.02
CA GLY A 587 10.68 30.86 29.40
C GLY A 587 12.02 30.79 30.13
N ILE A 588 12.89 29.85 29.73
CA ILE A 588 14.24 29.69 30.26
C ILE A 588 15.24 30.44 29.38
N GLU A 589 15.20 30.21 28.06
CA GLU A 589 16.30 30.56 27.14
C GLU A 589 16.13 31.87 26.36
N CYS A 590 14.95 32.46 26.27
CA CYS A 590 14.67 33.59 25.39
C CYS A 590 14.38 34.90 26.13
N GLY A 591 14.64 36.03 25.47
CA GLY A 591 14.34 37.38 25.99
C GLY A 591 15.31 37.88 27.07
N LYS A 592 16.44 37.19 27.28
CA LYS A 592 17.42 37.46 28.35
C LYS A 592 18.85 37.63 27.84
N GLY A 593 19.02 37.93 26.55
CA GLY A 593 20.34 37.98 25.90
C GLY A 593 20.81 36.61 25.40
N SER A 594 22.02 36.56 24.83
CA SER A 594 22.63 35.31 24.35
C SER A 594 23.03 34.40 25.52
N ASN A 595 22.84 33.09 25.37
CA ASN A 595 23.23 32.08 26.35
C ASN A 595 23.70 30.79 25.65
N GLN A 596 24.47 29.98 26.39
CA GLN A 596 25.13 28.81 25.83
C GLN A 596 24.16 27.77 25.24
N ASN A 597 22.99 27.56 25.85
CA ASN A 597 22.01 26.60 25.34
C ASN A 597 21.50 27.02 23.98
N MET A 598 21.11 28.29 23.83
CA MET A 598 20.67 28.83 22.55
C MET A 598 21.78 28.74 21.49
N GLU A 599 23.02 29.11 21.80
CA GLU A 599 24.15 28.98 20.86
C GLU A 599 24.41 27.52 20.47
N ASN A 600 24.24 26.58 21.40
CA ASN A 600 24.37 25.15 21.11
C ASN A 600 23.26 24.63 20.18
N ARG A 601 21.99 25.07 20.37
CA ARG A 601 20.89 24.76 19.43
C ARG A 601 21.25 25.21 18.03
N ILE A 602 21.79 26.42 17.91
CA ILE A 602 22.21 27.03 16.64
C ILE A 602 23.39 26.26 16.03
N GLY A 603 24.35 25.83 16.86
CA GLY A 603 25.51 25.04 16.45
C GLY A 603 25.13 23.71 15.79
N PHE A 604 24.26 22.92 16.44
CA PHE A 604 23.70 21.70 15.83
C PHE A 604 22.98 22.01 14.52
N TYR A 605 22.16 23.06 14.49
CA TYR A 605 21.38 23.41 13.32
C TYR A 605 22.26 23.77 12.12
N LYS A 606 23.28 24.60 12.33
CA LYS A 606 24.27 24.95 11.31
C LYS A 606 25.00 23.72 10.77
N ARG A 607 25.43 22.81 11.65
CA ARG A 607 26.10 21.56 11.24
C ARG A 607 25.17 20.68 10.38
N TYR A 608 23.93 20.49 10.79
CA TYR A 608 22.99 19.64 10.03
C TYR A 608 22.54 20.27 8.71
N CYS A 609 22.34 21.59 8.68
CA CYS A 609 22.13 22.34 7.45
C CYS A 609 23.30 22.18 6.47
N GLN A 610 24.54 22.23 6.96
CA GLN A 610 25.75 21.99 6.15
C GLN A 610 25.77 20.56 5.58
N ILE A 611 25.48 19.53 6.39
CA ILE A 611 25.43 18.13 5.93
C ILE A 611 24.38 17.94 4.82
N LEU A 612 23.21 18.60 4.92
CA LEU A 612 22.16 18.53 3.91
C LEU A 612 22.37 19.47 2.72
N GLY A 613 23.40 20.33 2.76
CA GLY A 613 23.66 21.33 1.73
C GLY A 613 22.55 22.38 1.62
N VAL A 614 22.08 22.93 2.75
CA VAL A 614 21.04 23.97 2.78
C VAL A 614 21.44 25.14 3.69
N ASN A 615 21.04 26.36 3.34
CA ASN A 615 21.28 27.55 4.16
C ASN A 615 20.36 27.56 5.40
N PRO A 616 20.88 27.80 6.64
CA PRO A 616 20.07 27.86 7.87
C PRO A 616 19.01 28.96 7.91
N GLY A 617 19.17 30.02 7.10
CA GLY A 617 18.30 31.19 7.10
C GLY A 617 18.71 32.22 8.16
N VAL A 618 17.75 33.09 8.48
CA VAL A 618 17.91 34.22 9.42
C VAL A 618 17.12 33.97 10.71
N ASN A 619 17.26 34.87 11.70
CA ASN A 619 16.55 34.80 12.99
C ASN A 619 16.81 33.47 13.73
N LEU A 620 18.10 33.12 13.84
CA LEU A 620 18.51 31.84 14.43
C LEU A 620 18.43 31.85 15.97
N ASP A 621 18.52 33.02 16.58
CA ASP A 621 18.45 33.21 18.02
C ASP A 621 17.09 33.78 18.48
N CYS A 622 16.85 33.66 19.79
CA CYS A 622 15.72 34.27 20.48
C CYS A 622 16.15 35.21 21.61
N ALA A 623 17.37 35.74 21.56
CA ALA A 623 17.97 36.52 22.65
C ALA A 623 17.12 37.73 23.05
N LYS A 624 16.43 38.33 22.07
CA LYS A 624 15.55 39.50 22.23
C LYS A 624 14.06 39.20 22.04
N GLN A 625 13.68 37.92 21.97
CA GLN A 625 12.27 37.53 21.80
C GLN A 625 11.62 37.28 23.16
N THR A 626 10.54 37.99 23.47
CA THR A 626 9.77 37.73 24.70
C THR A 626 9.15 36.32 24.63
N PRO A 627 9.27 35.51 25.70
CA PRO A 627 8.69 34.17 25.75
C PRO A 627 7.18 34.16 25.47
N PHE A 628 6.67 33.07 24.89
CA PHE A 628 5.21 32.88 24.81
C PHE A 628 4.59 32.68 26.20
N GLY A 629 3.49 33.38 26.48
CA GLY A 629 2.75 33.26 27.75
C GLY A 629 3.30 34.14 28.89
N GLN A 630 4.16 35.11 28.58
CA GLN A 630 4.66 36.15 29.48
C GLN A 630 4.29 37.54 28.97
#